data_AF-A0A354GYH5-F1
#
_entry.id   AF-A0A354GYH5-F1
#
_cell.length_a   1.000
_cell.length_b   1.000
_cell.length_c   1.000
_cell.angle_alpha   90.00
_cell.angle_beta   90.00
_cell.angle_gamma   90.00
#
_symmetry.space_group_name_H-M   'P 1'
#
loop_
_entity.id
_entity.type
_entity.pdbx_description
1 polymer ?
#
loop_
_entity_poly.entity_id
_entity_poly.type
_entity_poly.pdbx_seq_one_letter_code
_entity_poly.pdbx_strand_id
1 'polypeptide(L)'
;MIENERCERALQTKEPEEASRALVLDLAKEGRKKADLYALLENVVARLRASHAPENQEDAVLNVMDALTGWCHPDARLIPDESSLSSSGS
;
A
#
# COMPACT_ATOMS: atom_id res chain seq x y z
N MET A 1 -1.87 16.10 -0.39
CA MET A 1 -1.78 16.22 1.10
C MET A 1 -2.90 15.44 1.79
N ILE A 2 -4.12 15.40 1.21
CA ILE A 2 -5.26 14.66 1.77
C ILE A 2 -4.98 13.15 1.89
N GLU A 3 -4.26 12.56 0.93
CA GLU A 3 -3.94 11.12 0.96
C GLU A 3 -3.04 10.72 2.14
N ASN A 4 -2.08 11.57 2.55
CA ASN A 4 -1.26 11.32 3.73
C ASN A 4 -2.12 11.30 5.00
N GLU A 5 -2.99 12.29 5.19
CA GLU A 5 -3.89 12.32 6.35
C GLU A 5 -4.84 11.12 6.39
N ARG A 6 -5.30 10.64 5.22
CA ARG A 6 -6.10 9.41 5.13
C ARG A 6 -5.30 8.17 5.56
N CYS A 7 -4.03 8.07 5.13
CA CYS A 7 -3.14 6.99 5.53
C CYS A 7 -2.85 7.04 7.04
N GLU A 8 -2.53 8.22 7.58
CA GLU A 8 -2.29 8.44 9.01
C GLU A 8 -3.52 8.08 9.84
N ARG A 9 -4.73 8.38 9.37
CA ARG A 9 -5.97 7.93 10.02
C ARG A 9 -6.19 6.42 9.95
N ALA A 10 -5.87 5.79 8.83
CA ALA A 10 -5.95 4.33 8.69
C ALA A 10 -5.03 3.64 9.71
N LEU A 11 -3.85 4.21 9.98
CA LEU A 11 -2.88 3.71 10.95
C LEU A 11 -3.32 3.86 12.42
N GLN A 12 -4.30 4.71 12.70
CA GLN A 12 -4.89 4.86 14.04
C GLN A 12 -6.01 3.85 14.33
N THR A 13 -6.38 3.02 13.35
CA THR A 13 -7.39 1.98 13.54
C THR A 13 -6.83 0.77 14.28
N LYS A 14 -7.71 -0.17 14.67
CA LYS A 14 -7.28 -1.44 15.25
C LYS A 14 -6.47 -2.31 14.29
N GLU A 15 -6.66 -2.12 12.98
CA GLU A 15 -6.06 -2.93 11.92
C GLU A 15 -5.38 -2.01 10.89
N PRO A 16 -4.22 -1.43 11.25
CA PRO A 16 -3.53 -0.41 10.46
C PRO A 16 -3.13 -0.90 9.07
N GLU A 17 -2.73 -2.16 8.96
CA GLU A 17 -2.31 -2.80 7.71
C GLU A 17 -3.49 -2.94 6.73
N GLU A 18 -4.58 -3.57 7.17
CA GLU A 18 -5.80 -3.78 6.36
C GLU A 18 -6.38 -2.45 5.87
N ALA A 19 -6.47 -1.45 6.75
CA ALA A 19 -6.99 -0.13 6.41
C ALA A 19 -6.09 0.60 5.39
N SER A 20 -4.76 0.53 5.55
CA SER A 20 -3.80 1.13 4.62
C SER A 20 -3.82 0.41 3.27
N ARG A 21 -3.92 -0.92 3.29
CA ARG A 21 -4.04 -1.78 2.10
C ARG A 21 -5.30 -1.43 1.29
N ALA A 22 -6.44 -1.27 1.95
CA ALA A 22 -7.69 -0.88 1.31
C ALA A 22 -7.58 0.50 0.65
N LEU A 23 -6.94 1.48 1.30
CA LEU A 23 -6.70 2.81 0.73
C LEU A 23 -5.84 2.73 -0.53
N VAL A 24 -4.74 1.97 -0.48
CA VAL A 24 -3.83 1.78 -1.62
C VAL A 24 -4.53 1.11 -2.80
N LEU A 25 -5.41 0.14 -2.55
CA LEU A 25 -6.25 -0.47 -3.58
C LEU A 25 -7.23 0.52 -4.22
N ASP A 26 -7.86 1.36 -3.41
CA ASP A 26 -8.80 2.37 -3.90
C ASP A 26 -8.08 3.35 -4.84
N LEU A 27 -6.93 3.87 -4.38
CA LEU A 27 -6.10 4.77 -5.18
C LEU A 27 -5.58 4.09 -6.48
N ALA A 28 -5.21 2.81 -6.40
CA ALA A 28 -4.81 2.04 -7.58
C ALA A 28 -5.97 1.89 -8.58
N LYS A 29 -7.20 1.64 -8.10
CA LYS A 29 -8.41 1.59 -8.93
C LYS A 29 -8.75 2.95 -9.55
N GLU A 30 -8.43 4.05 -8.88
CA GLU A 30 -8.54 5.41 -9.42
C GLU A 30 -7.50 5.71 -10.54
N GLY A 31 -6.59 4.77 -10.82
CA GLY A 31 -5.57 4.92 -11.86
C GLY A 31 -4.25 5.50 -11.36
N ARG A 32 -4.02 5.57 -10.03
CA ARG A 32 -2.71 5.94 -9.51
C ARG A 32 -1.66 4.91 -9.91
N LYS A 33 -0.48 5.41 -10.29
CA LYS A 33 0.66 4.55 -10.56
C LYS A 33 1.23 4.02 -9.25
N LYS A 34 1.75 2.80 -9.32
CA LYS A 34 2.50 2.16 -8.23
C LYS A 34 3.62 3.04 -7.68
N ALA A 35 4.33 3.78 -8.53
CA ALA A 35 5.40 4.69 -8.10
C ALA A 35 4.89 5.83 -7.20
N ASP A 36 3.76 6.46 -7.55
CA ASP A 36 3.13 7.50 -6.73
C ASP A 36 2.65 6.95 -5.38
N LEU A 37 2.07 5.74 -5.39
CA LEU A 37 1.62 5.06 -4.16
C LEU A 37 2.81 4.72 -3.25
N TYR A 38 3.93 4.27 -3.82
CA TYR A 38 5.13 3.97 -3.07
C TYR A 38 5.75 5.22 -2.45
N ALA A 39 5.84 6.32 -3.21
CA ALA A 39 6.33 7.60 -2.71
C ALA A 39 5.44 8.17 -1.59
N LEU A 40 4.12 7.94 -1.67
CA LEU A 40 3.18 8.30 -0.61
C LEU A 40 3.49 7.52 0.68
N LEU A 41 3.58 6.19 0.59
CA LEU A 41 3.84 5.33 1.74
C LEU A 41 5.21 5.63 2.38
N GLU A 42 6.24 5.86 1.57
CA GLU A 42 7.57 6.26 2.05
C GLU A 42 7.51 7.56 2.87
N ASN A 43 6.71 8.54 2.42
CA ASN A 43 6.52 9.79 3.13
C ASN A 43 5.81 9.58 4.48
N VAL A 44 4.84 8.66 4.53
CA VAL A 44 4.15 8.27 5.78
C VAL A 44 5.14 7.61 6.74
N VAL A 45 5.96 6.66 6.30
CA VAL A 45 7.01 6.04 7.14
C VAL A 45 7.97 7.10 7.69
N ALA A 46 8.43 8.03 6.85
CA ALA A 46 9.31 9.10 7.30
C ALA A 46 8.67 9.97 8.40
N ARG A 47 7.35 10.25 8.29
CA ARG A 47 6.59 10.98 9.31
C ARG A 47 6.41 10.19 10.60
N LEU A 48 6.13 8.89 10.49
CA LEU A 48 6.00 7.99 11.65
C LEU A 48 7.31 7.95 12.45
N ARG A 49 8.44 7.83 11.76
CA ARG A 49 9.78 7.88 12.37
C ARG A 49 10.05 9.23 13.04
N ALA A 50 9.73 10.33 12.36
CA ALA A 50 9.90 11.67 12.90
C ALA A 50 9.02 11.93 14.13
N SER A 51 7.82 11.32 14.18
CA SER A 51 6.86 11.48 15.26
C SER A 51 7.01 10.46 16.39
N HIS A 52 8.01 9.56 16.32
CA HIS A 52 8.16 8.43 17.25
C HIS A 52 6.88 7.61 17.40
N ALA A 53 6.21 7.35 16.27
CA ALA A 53 5.02 6.51 16.23
C ALA A 53 5.35 5.07 16.67
N PRO A 54 4.36 4.31 17.19
CA PRO A 54 4.58 2.94 17.61
C PRO A 54 5.04 2.05 16.44
N GLU A 55 5.95 1.12 16.73
CA GLU A 55 6.53 0.19 15.75
C GLU A 55 5.47 -0.55 14.93
N ASN A 56 4.34 -0.88 15.54
CA ASN A 56 3.20 -1.53 14.85
C ASN A 56 2.64 -0.72 13.67
N GLN A 57 2.69 0.63 13.73
CA GLN A 57 2.26 1.47 12.61
C GLN A 57 3.29 1.49 11.49
N GLU A 58 4.58 1.57 11.83
CA GLU A 58 5.65 1.50 10.84
C GLU A 58 5.63 0.14 10.11
N ASP A 59 5.52 -0.96 10.86
CA ASP A 59 5.49 -2.32 10.32
C ASP A 59 4.31 -2.53 9.37
N ALA A 60 3.13 -2.02 9.73
CA ALA A 60 1.95 -2.06 8.88
C ALA A 60 2.14 -1.37 7.53
N VAL A 61 2.78 -0.19 7.50
CA VAL A 61 3.05 0.53 6.23
C VAL A 61 4.08 -0.23 5.39
N LEU A 62 5.12 -0.77 6.03
CA LEU A 62 6.14 -1.57 5.37
C LEU A 62 5.56 -2.84 4.74
N ASN A 63 4.65 -3.55 5.43
CA ASN A 63 3.95 -4.70 4.87
C ASN A 63 3.11 -4.33 3.63
N VAL A 64 2.44 -3.17 3.66
CA VAL A 64 1.69 -2.68 2.50
C VAL A 64 2.61 -2.33 1.32
N MET A 65 3.78 -1.75 1.59
CA MET A 65 4.81 -1.47 0.56
C MET A 65 5.33 -2.77 -0.06
N ASP A 66 5.57 -3.81 0.73
CA ASP A 66 5.96 -5.14 0.25
C ASP A 66 4.88 -5.75 -0.64
N ALA A 67 3.62 -5.74 -0.17
CA ALA A 67 2.47 -6.23 -0.92
C ALA A 67 2.25 -5.48 -2.24
N LEU A 68 2.53 -4.16 -2.27
CA LEU A 68 2.48 -3.35 -3.48
C LEU A 68 3.58 -3.74 -4.46
N THR A 69 4.81 -3.97 -3.98
CA THR A 69 5.94 -4.36 -4.83
C THR A 69 5.75 -5.74 -5.46
N GLY A 70 4.91 -6.59 -4.85
CA GLY A 70 4.56 -7.92 -5.36
C GLY A 70 5.53 -9.01 -4.88
N TRP A 71 6.19 -8.77 -3.74
CA TRP A 71 7.01 -9.77 -3.05
C TRP A 71 6.17 -10.82 -2.30
N CYS A 72 4.93 -10.49 -1.99
CA CYS A 72 3.96 -11.48 -1.52
C CYS A 72 3.39 -12.27 -2.71
N HIS A 73 3.29 -13.59 -2.53
CA HIS A 73 2.80 -14.62 -3.47
C HIS A 73 1.76 -14.13 -4.51
N PRO A 74 1.68 -14.73 -5.72
CA PRO A 74 0.72 -14.32 -6.75
C PRO A 74 -0.75 -14.23 -6.28
N ASP A 75 -1.15 -15.03 -5.29
CA ASP A 75 -2.48 -14.98 -4.62
C ASP A 75 -2.69 -13.79 -3.66
N ALA A 76 -1.61 -13.19 -3.14
CA ALA A 76 -1.64 -12.03 -2.26
C ALA A 76 -1.44 -10.69 -3.02
N ARG A 77 -1.25 -10.77 -4.35
CA ARG A 77 -0.94 -9.64 -5.21
C ARG A 77 -2.14 -8.70 -5.32
N LEU A 78 -1.95 -7.46 -4.87
CA LEU A 78 -3.00 -6.44 -4.80
C LEU A 78 -3.46 -5.93 -6.17
N ILE A 79 -2.59 -5.99 -7.18
CA ILE A 79 -2.88 -5.54 -8.53
C ILE A 79 -2.49 -6.66 -9.49
N PRO A 80 -3.44 -7.20 -10.28
CA PRO A 80 -3.10 -8.14 -11.33
C PRO A 80 -2.26 -7.43 -12.39
N ASP A 81 -1.17 -8.05 -12.79
CA ASP A 81 -0.36 -7.58 -13.90
C ASP A 81 -1.13 -7.87 -15.20
N GLU A 82 -1.37 -6.86 -16.04
CA GLU A 82 -2.11 -7.01 -17.30
C GLU A 82 -1.40 -7.96 -18.29
N SER A 83 -0.23 -8.51 -17.95
CA SER A 83 0.49 -9.48 -18.80
C SER A 83 -0.08 -10.90 -18.78
N SER A 84 -1.05 -11.23 -17.91
CA SER A 84 -1.55 -12.61 -17.81
C SER A 84 -2.66 -12.98 -18.79
N LEU A 85 -3.17 -12.06 -19.62
CA LEU A 85 -4.31 -12.35 -20.53
C LEU A 85 -3.94 -12.60 -22.00
N SER A 86 -2.68 -12.87 -22.32
CA SER A 86 -2.28 -13.24 -23.69
C SER A 86 -1.49 -14.54 -23.72
N SER A 87 -2.08 -15.63 -23.21
CA SER A 87 -1.66 -16.97 -23.61
C SER A 87 -2.75 -18.01 -23.35
N SER A 88 -3.69 -18.09 -24.27
CA SER A 88 -4.36 -19.35 -24.62
C SER A 88 -4.96 -19.19 -26.01
N GLY A 89 -4.08 -19.30 -27.01
CA GLY A 89 -4.47 -19.77 -28.33
C GLY A 89 -4.35 -21.29 -28.38
N SER A 90 -5.35 -21.95 -28.94
CA SER A 90 -5.28 -22.98 -30.00
C SER A 90 -6.68 -23.52 -30.26
#